data_AF-A0A836X2A2-F1
#
_entry.id   AF-A0A836X2A2-F1
#
_cell.length_a   1.000
_cell.length_b   1.000
_cell.length_c   1.000
_cell.angle_alpha   90.00
_cell.angle_beta   90.00
_cell.angle_gamma   90.00
#
_symmetry.space_group_name_H-M   'P 1'
#
loop_
_entity.id
_entity.type
_entity.pdbx_description
1 polymer ?
#
loop_
_entity_poly.entity_id
_entity_poly.type
_entity_poly.pdbx_seq_one_letter_code
_entity_poly.pdbx_strand_id
1 'polypeptide(L)'
;MLADVLKAQRERGSAYFVGEAVSAVDFYWTAFSNLVNIMSDDVCPLDPAVRPIFENTSAEVADAVDPILLEHRDRIMQAHFVAPMEL
;
A
#
# COMPACT_ATOMS: atom_id res chain seq x y z
N MET A 1 -16.12 2.19 1.15
CA MET A 1 -14.86 2.71 0.57
C MET A 1 -13.81 1.59 0.57
N LEU A 2 -12.63 1.72 -0.06
CA LEU A 2 -11.70 0.61 -0.40
C LEU A 2 -11.52 -0.51 0.66
N ALA A 3 -11.49 -0.18 1.95
CA ALA A 3 -11.40 -1.18 3.03
C ALA A 3 -12.59 -2.16 3.02
N ASP A 4 -13.82 -1.67 2.83
CA ASP A 4 -15.02 -2.50 2.74
C ASP A 4 -14.97 -3.42 1.53
N VAL A 5 -14.39 -2.96 0.42
CA VAL A 5 -14.19 -3.78 -0.77
C VAL A 5 -13.26 -4.95 -0.45
N LEU A 6 -12.12 -4.70 0.21
CA LEU A 6 -11.21 -5.79 0.61
C LEU A 6 -11.83 -6.74 1.63
N LYS A 7 -12.60 -6.24 2.60
CA LYS A 7 -13.31 -7.09 3.57
C LYS A 7 -14.28 -8.04 2.86
N ALA A 8 -15.11 -7.49 1.97
CA ALA A 8 -16.05 -8.28 1.17
C ALA A 8 -15.35 -9.26 0.21
N GLN A 9 -14.20 -8.88 -0.35
CA GLN A 9 -13.41 -9.79 -1.19
C GLN A 9 -12.81 -10.94 -0.37
N ARG A 10 -12.26 -10.65 0.82
CA ARG A 10 -11.73 -11.68 1.73
C ARG A 10 -12.81 -12.67 2.17
N GLU A 11 -14.03 -12.19 2.46
CA GLU A 11 -15.18 -13.04 2.77
C GLU A 11 -15.55 -13.98 1.61
N ARG A 12 -15.30 -13.55 0.37
CA ARG A 12 -15.49 -14.34 -0.86
C ARG A 12 -14.26 -15.17 -1.24
N GLY A 13 -13.22 -15.19 -0.41
CA GLY A 13 -11.98 -15.93 -0.66
C GLY A 13 -10.97 -15.25 -1.59
N SER A 14 -11.22 -14.00 -2.00
CA SER A 14 -10.29 -13.22 -2.81
C SER A 14 -9.38 -12.32 -1.96
N ALA A 15 -8.11 -12.25 -2.37
CA ALA A 15 -7.10 -11.41 -1.72
C ALA A 15 -6.92 -10.03 -2.39
N TYR A 16 -7.61 -9.78 -3.50
CA TYR A 16 -7.44 -8.59 -4.36
C TYR A 16 -8.65 -7.67 -4.30
N PHE A 17 -8.48 -6.40 -4.68
CA PHE A 17 -9.61 -5.45 -4.71
C PHE A 17 -10.71 -5.87 -5.69
N VAL A 18 -10.36 -6.45 -6.84
CA VAL A 18 -11.30 -6.82 -7.91
C VAL A 18 -10.96 -8.21 -8.45
N GLY A 19 -11.97 -9.07 -8.59
CA GLY A 19 -11.79 -10.44 -9.10
C GLY A 19 -10.98 -11.34 -8.16
N GLU A 20 -10.28 -12.31 -8.74
CA GLU A 20 -9.48 -13.34 -8.02
C GLU A 20 -7.97 -13.23 -8.32
N ALA A 21 -7.55 -12.21 -9.07
CA ALA A 21 -6.17 -11.99 -9.47
C ALA A 21 -5.79 -10.51 -9.34
N VAL A 22 -4.49 -10.22 -9.35
CA VAL A 22 -3.98 -8.86 -9.29
C VAL A 22 -4.49 -8.02 -10.45
N SER A 23 -4.82 -6.77 -10.16
CA SER A 23 -5.32 -5.78 -11.11
C SER A 23 -4.64 -4.44 -10.91
N ALA A 24 -4.92 -3.48 -11.79
CA ALA A 24 -4.31 -2.15 -11.72
C ALA A 24 -4.57 -1.42 -10.39
N VAL A 25 -5.73 -1.64 -9.76
CA VAL A 25 -6.06 -0.95 -8.50
C VAL A 25 -5.20 -1.43 -7.33
N ASP A 26 -4.77 -2.69 -7.32
CA ASP A 26 -3.86 -3.22 -6.30
C ASP A 26 -2.50 -2.52 -6.39
N PHE A 27 -2.00 -2.29 -7.60
CA PHE A 27 -0.77 -1.52 -7.85
C PHE A 27 -0.91 -0.03 -7.50
N TYR A 28 -2.01 0.61 -7.93
CA TYR A 28 -2.23 2.03 -7.65
C TYR A 28 -2.37 2.30 -6.15
N TRP A 29 -3.10 1.46 -5.43
CA TRP A 29 -3.16 1.58 -3.97
C TRP A 29 -1.80 1.38 -3.32
N THR A 30 -1.03 0.37 -3.76
CA THR A 30 0.29 0.09 -3.21
C THR A 30 1.25 1.27 -3.37
N ALA A 31 1.22 1.95 -4.52
CA ALA A 31 2.01 3.16 -4.73
C ALA A 31 1.46 4.36 -3.92
N PHE A 32 0.15 4.63 -4.03
CA PHE A 32 -0.50 5.80 -3.42
C PHE A 32 -0.41 5.81 -1.90
N SER A 33 -0.54 4.65 -1.27
CA SER A 33 -0.52 4.51 0.19
C SER A 33 0.78 5.00 0.84
N ASN A 34 1.89 5.09 0.10
CA ASN A 34 3.13 5.71 0.59
C ASN A 34 3.02 7.22 0.84
N LEU A 35 2.03 7.90 0.27
CA LEU A 35 1.72 9.31 0.56
C LEU A 35 1.03 9.50 1.91
N VAL A 36 0.50 8.42 2.48
CA VAL A 36 -0.26 8.46 3.75
C VAL A 36 0.53 7.78 4.87
N ASN A 37 1.17 6.67 4.56
CA ASN A 37 2.04 5.95 5.46
C ASN A 37 3.19 5.40 4.62
N ILE A 38 4.29 6.15 4.54
CA ILE A 38 5.45 5.72 3.79
C ILE A 38 6.04 4.44 4.41
N MET A 39 6.40 3.48 3.56
CA MET A 39 7.07 2.27 4.00
C MET A 39 8.46 2.57 4.56
N SER A 40 9.04 1.61 5.27
CA SER A 40 10.40 1.73 5.80
C SER A 40 11.43 1.98 4.70
N ASP A 41 12.56 2.57 5.08
CA ASP A 41 13.64 2.92 4.15
C ASP A 41 14.22 1.70 3.42
N ASP A 42 14.22 0.53 4.06
CA ASP A 42 14.64 -0.74 3.44
C ASP A 42 13.77 -1.15 2.25
N VAL A 43 12.48 -0.77 2.24
CA VAL A 43 11.52 -1.16 1.20
C VAL A 43 11.30 -0.04 0.19
N CYS A 44 11.23 1.20 0.66
CA CYS A 44 11.03 2.39 -0.16
C CYS A 44 12.17 3.38 0.12
N PRO A 45 13.37 3.15 -0.43
CA PRO A 45 14.52 4.02 -0.21
C PRO A 45 14.26 5.38 -0.85
N LEU A 46 14.44 6.44 -0.06
CA LEU A 46 14.35 7.82 -0.51
C LEU A 46 15.62 8.57 -0.12
N ASP A 47 15.91 9.66 -0.83
CA ASP A 47 16.91 10.62 -0.37
C ASP A 47 16.51 11.11 1.05
N PRO A 48 17.42 11.05 2.05
CA PRO A 48 17.13 11.50 3.40
C PRO A 48 16.63 12.96 3.48
N ALA A 49 16.99 13.82 2.52
CA ALA A 49 16.50 15.18 2.45
C ALA A 49 15.02 15.28 2.01
N VAL A 50 14.50 14.26 1.32
CA VAL A 50 13.14 14.21 0.77
C VAL A 50 12.19 13.41 1.67
N ARG A 51 12.68 12.36 2.34
CA ARG A 51 11.89 11.48 3.21
C ARG A 51 10.97 12.21 4.21
N PRO A 52 11.42 13.27 4.93
CA PRO A 52 10.57 13.97 5.89
C PRO A 52 9.28 14.55 5.28
N ILE A 53 9.25 14.83 3.97
CA ILE A 53 8.05 15.33 3.29
C ILE A 53 6.94 14.26 3.28
N PHE A 54 7.30 12.99 3.13
CA PHE A 54 6.37 11.87 3.13
C PHE A 54 5.98 11.42 4.55
N GLU A 55 6.88 11.63 5.52
CA GLU A 55 6.62 11.30 6.93
C GLU A 55 5.74 12.35 7.63
N ASN A 56 5.59 13.54 7.04
CA ASN A 56 4.79 14.64 7.59
C ASN A 56 3.28 14.51 7.27
N THR A 57 2.74 13.29 7.31
CA THR A 57 1.29 13.05 7.23
C THR A 57 0.65 13.37 8.58
N SER A 58 -0.49 14.07 8.58
CA SER A 58 -1.19 14.38 9.83
C SER A 58 -1.73 13.10 10.49
N ALA A 59 -1.72 13.08 11.83
CA ALA A 59 -2.26 11.96 12.60
C ALA A 59 -3.71 11.64 12.22
N GLU A 60 -4.54 12.66 11.98
CA GLU A 60 -5.92 12.49 11.54
C GLU A 60 -6.05 11.65 10.26
N VAL A 61 -5.17 11.88 9.27
CA VAL A 61 -5.20 11.13 8.01
C VAL A 61 -4.61 9.73 8.21
N ALA A 62 -3.52 9.61 8.95
CA ALA A 62 -2.89 8.32 9.23
C ALA A 62 -3.82 7.38 10.00
N ASP A 63 -4.51 7.90 11.03
CA ASP A 63 -5.44 7.15 11.88
C ASP A 63 -6.74 6.77 11.14
N ALA A 64 -7.09 7.50 10.07
CA ALA A 64 -8.24 7.18 9.22
C ALA A 64 -8.00 5.99 8.26
N VAL A 65 -6.74 5.54 8.10
CA VAL A 65 -6.43 4.40 7.22
C VAL A 65 -6.74 3.08 7.94
N ASP A 66 -7.72 2.35 7.43
CA ASP A 66 -8.03 1.01 7.92
C ASP A 66 -6.81 0.08 7.75
N PRO A 67 -6.37 -0.64 8.80
CA PRO A 67 -5.21 -1.53 8.76
C PRO A 67 -5.23 -2.56 7.62
N ILE A 68 -6.41 -3.01 7.18
CA ILE A 68 -6.54 -3.98 6.07
C ILE A 68 -5.91 -3.47 4.77
N LEU A 69 -5.90 -2.15 4.58
CA LEU A 69 -5.35 -1.51 3.40
C LEU A 69 -3.81 -1.50 3.43
N LEU A 70 -3.21 -1.37 4.61
CA LEU A 70 -1.76 -1.44 4.79
C LEU A 70 -1.28 -2.89 4.67
N GLU A 71 -2.01 -3.85 5.26
CA GLU A 71 -1.72 -5.28 5.07
C GLU A 71 -1.77 -5.68 3.59
N HIS A 72 -2.76 -5.19 2.85
CA HIS A 72 -2.87 -5.45 1.42
C HIS A 72 -1.72 -4.81 0.63
N ARG A 73 -1.37 -3.55 0.93
CA ARG A 73 -0.19 -2.87 0.35
C ARG A 73 1.07 -3.71 0.54
N ASP A 74 1.34 -4.14 1.77
CA ASP A 74 2.57 -4.86 2.10
C ASP A 74 2.67 -6.19 1.32
N ARG A 75 1.54 -6.90 1.22
CA ARG A 75 1.44 -8.15 0.43
C ARG A 75 1.71 -7.90 -1.05
N ILE A 76 1.11 -6.88 -1.64
CA ILE A 76 1.27 -6.57 -3.08
C ILE A 76 2.69 -6.07 -3.37
N MET A 77 3.26 -5.22 -2.50
CA MET A 77 4.65 -4.77 -2.57
C MET A 77 5.59 -5.98 -2.62
N GLN A 78 5.49 -6.88 -1.64
CA GLN A 78 6.34 -8.06 -1.55
C GLN A 78 6.19 -9.02 -2.74
N ALA A 79 4.97 -9.19 -3.26
CA ALA A 79 4.67 -10.17 -4.30
C ALA A 79 4.98 -9.69 -5.72
N HIS A 80 4.95 -8.38 -5.98
CA HIS A 80 4.94 -7.85 -7.34
C HIS A 80 5.86 -6.67 -7.62
N PHE A 81 6.44 -6.04 -6.58
CA PHE A 81 7.40 -4.97 -6.75
C PHE A 81 8.80 -5.48 -6.47
N VAL A 82 9.75 -4.95 -7.22
CA VAL A 82 11.19 -5.13 -7.04
C VAL A 82 11.85 -3.77 -7.23
N ALA A 83 12.99 -3.53 -6.60
CA ALA A 83 13.66 -2.26 -6.81
C ALA A 83 14.07 -2.17 -8.30
N PRO A 84 13.88 -1.02 -8.98
CA PRO A 84 14.15 -0.92 -10.42
C PRO A 84 15.58 -1.28 -10.85
N MET A 85 16.54 -1.23 -9.92
CA MET A 85 17.95 -1.58 -10.15
C MET A 85 18.29 -3.05 -9.85
N GLU A 86 17.30 -3.85 -9.44
CA GLU A 86 17.44 -5.29 -9.15
C GLU A 86 17.03 -6.19 -10.34
N LEU A 87 16.59 -5.59 -11.47
CA LEU A 87 16.19 -6.29 -12.70
C LEU A 87 17.18 -6.07 -13.85
#